data_AF-A0A928EWS8-F1
#
_entry.id   AF-A0A928EWS8-F1
#
_cell.length_a   1.000
_cell.length_b   1.000
_cell.length_c   1.000
_cell.angle_alpha   90.00
_cell.angle_beta   90.00
_cell.angle_gamma   90.00
#
_symmetry.space_group_name_H-M   'P 1'
#
loop_
_entity.id
_entity.type
_entity.pdbx_description
1 polymer ?
#
loop_
_entity_poly.entity_id
_entity_poly.type
_entity_poly.pdbx_seq_one_letter_code
_entity_poly.pdbx_strand_id
1 'polypeptide(L)'
;MEFKVFQKEIELQSRGWIPTFHDIRKEILEIVEASGVKNGTIAIVSHHTTCSVMVQECSHDIDTFDLEYLQHDLLDIMRKMIPDFAEEHQYRHPGPIHAQYGRYVNEPGDYSSMNTDGHLRSVFFGRSETLTIKDGKLDLGLFAHIYFIDWDHVIARRRQVNVTVMGTTEDVEDRKWNGGEVINTRRKYTDEEKAYDIHYDLQQMR
;
A
#
# COMPACT_ATOMS: atom_id res chain seq x y z
N MET A 1 5.26 1.01 -31.51
CA MET A 1 5.04 0.84 -30.08
C MET A 1 6.36 0.50 -29.41
N GLU A 2 7.07 1.52 -28.95
CA GLU A 2 8.34 1.41 -28.24
C GLU A 2 8.07 1.01 -26.78
N PHE A 3 8.73 -0.05 -26.33
CA PHE A 3 8.68 -0.50 -24.94
C PHE A 3 9.86 0.06 -24.14
N LYS A 4 9.58 0.58 -22.95
CA LYS A 4 10.56 1.23 -22.07
C LYS A 4 10.51 0.65 -20.67
N VAL A 5 11.69 0.54 -20.05
CA VAL A 5 11.87 0.27 -18.63
C VAL A 5 12.60 1.47 -18.01
N PHE A 6 12.09 1.98 -16.89
CA PHE A 6 12.66 3.12 -16.17
C PHE A 6 12.72 2.81 -14.68
N GLN A 7 13.89 2.94 -14.07
CA GLN A 7 14.13 2.58 -12.67
C GLN A 7 14.65 3.75 -11.86
N LYS A 8 14.15 3.87 -10.63
CA LYS A 8 14.53 4.87 -9.65
C LYS A 8 14.51 4.28 -8.24
N GLU A 9 15.23 4.93 -7.35
CA GLU A 9 15.26 4.64 -5.93
C GLU A 9 14.81 5.90 -5.17
N ILE A 10 13.97 5.71 -4.14
CA ILE A 10 13.60 6.76 -3.20
C ILE A 10 14.25 6.42 -1.86
N GLU A 11 14.97 7.38 -1.30
CA GLU A 11 15.63 7.27 -0.01
C GLU A 11 14.77 7.97 1.06
N LEU A 12 14.48 7.25 2.13
CA LEU A 12 13.63 7.70 3.23
C LEU A 12 14.38 7.55 4.56
N GLN A 13 13.94 8.31 5.57
CA GLN A 13 14.48 8.22 6.92
C GLN A 13 13.33 8.06 7.91
N SER A 14 13.22 6.89 8.54
CA SER A 14 12.23 6.67 9.58
C SER A 14 12.61 7.37 10.89
N ARG A 15 11.61 7.61 11.75
CA ARG A 15 11.79 8.35 13.01
C ARG A 15 12.36 7.50 14.13
N GLY A 16 12.19 6.17 14.07
CA GLY A 16 12.27 5.30 15.24
C GLY A 16 11.12 5.60 16.21
N TRP A 17 11.13 4.96 17.38
CA TRP A 17 10.16 5.01 18.50
C TRP A 17 8.68 4.68 18.19
N ILE A 18 8.21 4.93 16.97
CA ILE A 18 6.90 4.58 16.44
C ILE A 18 7.05 4.18 14.97
N PRO A 19 6.18 3.31 14.42
CA PRO A 19 6.13 3.11 12.97
C PRO A 19 5.99 4.42 12.20
N THR A 20 6.73 4.56 11.11
CA THR A 20 6.75 5.78 10.29
C THR A 20 6.00 5.54 8.99
N PHE A 21 5.04 6.41 8.68
CA PHE A 21 4.30 6.40 7.42
C PHE A 21 4.83 7.53 6.55
N HIS A 22 5.39 7.17 5.39
CA HIS A 22 5.86 8.12 4.39
C HIS A 22 4.86 8.16 3.25
N ASP A 23 4.16 9.28 3.07
CA ASP A 23 3.43 9.52 1.81
C ASP A 23 4.45 9.81 0.71
N ILE A 24 4.63 8.86 -0.21
CA ILE A 24 5.54 8.95 -1.36
C ILE A 24 4.80 9.23 -2.67
N ARG A 25 3.51 9.60 -2.60
CA ARG A 25 2.68 9.83 -3.79
C ARG A 25 3.31 10.84 -4.74
N LYS A 26 3.87 11.92 -4.22
CA LYS A 26 4.46 13.00 -5.03
C LYS A 26 5.63 12.47 -5.85
N GLU A 27 6.58 11.80 -5.19
CA GLU A 27 7.77 11.23 -5.81
C GLU A 27 7.39 10.19 -6.87
N ILE A 28 6.38 9.37 -6.60
CA ILE A 28 5.90 8.38 -7.55
C ILE A 28 5.30 9.04 -8.80
N LEU A 29 4.50 10.10 -8.65
CA LEU A 29 3.95 10.82 -9.80
C LEU A 29 5.06 11.45 -10.65
N GLU A 30 6.08 12.04 -10.02
CA GLU A 30 7.25 12.60 -10.71
C GLU A 30 8.05 11.51 -11.46
N ILE A 31 8.20 10.31 -10.87
CA ILE A 31 8.87 9.18 -11.53
C ILE A 31 8.07 8.69 -12.75
N VAL A 32 6.73 8.61 -12.65
CA VAL A 32 5.86 8.23 -13.77
C VAL A 32 6.00 9.25 -14.90
N GLU A 33 5.92 10.55 -14.60
CA GLU A 33 6.09 11.61 -15.60
C GLU A 33 7.46 11.53 -16.27
N ALA A 34 8.55 11.43 -15.48
CA ALA A 34 9.91 11.33 -16.00
C ALA A 34 10.17 10.06 -16.82
N SER A 35 9.41 8.99 -16.58
CA SER A 35 9.53 7.74 -17.33
C SER A 35 9.13 7.90 -18.80
N GLY A 36 8.21 8.81 -19.13
CA GLY A 36 7.62 8.94 -20.46
C GLY A 36 6.80 7.73 -20.92
N VAL A 37 6.54 6.75 -20.04
CA VAL A 37 5.63 5.63 -20.33
C VAL A 37 4.20 6.15 -20.34
N LYS A 38 3.47 5.90 -21.42
CA LYS A 38 2.05 6.22 -21.54
C LYS A 38 1.15 5.12 -21.01
N ASN A 39 1.52 3.87 -21.24
CA ASN A 39 0.66 2.73 -20.96
C ASN A 39 1.49 1.57 -20.41
N GLY A 40 1.18 1.12 -19.20
CA GLY A 40 1.96 0.05 -18.58
C GLY A 40 1.70 -0.08 -17.09
N THR A 41 2.73 -0.45 -16.36
CA THR A 41 2.68 -0.61 -14.92
C THR A 41 3.87 0.03 -14.24
N ILE A 42 3.68 0.35 -12.96
CA ILE A 42 4.73 0.72 -12.03
C ILE A 42 4.71 -0.27 -10.88
N ALA A 43 5.88 -0.82 -10.55
CA ALA A 43 6.11 -1.59 -9.35
C ALA A 43 6.86 -0.72 -8.33
N ILE A 44 6.32 -0.61 -7.12
CA ILE A 44 6.86 0.15 -6.01
C ILE A 44 7.18 -0.87 -4.92
N VAL A 45 8.45 -1.05 -4.57
CA VAL A 45 8.91 -2.21 -3.81
C VAL A 45 9.84 -1.77 -2.68
N SER A 46 9.52 -2.19 -1.46
CA SER A 46 10.43 -2.10 -0.33
C SER A 46 11.59 -3.06 -0.48
N HIS A 47 12.81 -2.58 -0.24
CA HIS A 47 13.99 -3.44 -0.06
C HIS A 47 14.06 -4.06 1.35
N HIS A 48 13.21 -3.59 2.27
CA HIS A 48 13.30 -3.87 3.71
C HIS A 48 12.19 -4.82 4.17
N THR A 49 12.56 -5.76 5.04
CA THR A 49 11.66 -6.84 5.52
C THR A 49 10.73 -6.41 6.65
N THR A 50 10.97 -5.25 7.27
CA THR A 50 10.11 -4.62 8.27
C THR A 50 9.25 -3.49 7.69
N CYS A 51 9.25 -3.32 6.37
CA CYS A 51 8.53 -2.21 5.73
C CYS A 51 7.51 -2.70 4.71
N SER A 52 6.48 -1.89 4.48
CA SER A 52 5.38 -2.16 3.56
C SER A 52 5.19 -1.04 2.55
N VAL A 53 4.50 -1.35 1.46
CA VAL A 53 3.95 -0.35 0.53
C VAL A 53 2.44 -0.56 0.52
N MET A 54 1.67 0.51 0.61
CA MET A 54 0.21 0.47 0.70
C MET A 54 -0.40 1.63 -0.08
N VAL A 55 -1.54 1.39 -0.73
CA VAL A 55 -2.41 2.46 -1.25
C VAL A 55 -3.56 2.69 -0.28
N GLN A 56 -3.72 3.93 0.18
CA GLN A 56 -4.81 4.31 1.09
C GLN A 56 -5.16 5.80 0.99
N GLU A 57 -6.27 6.21 1.55
CA GLU A 57 -6.71 7.58 1.76
C GLU A 57 -5.82 8.32 2.76
N CYS A 58 -5.62 9.62 2.50
CA CYS A 58 -5.02 10.54 3.45
C CYS A 58 -6.09 11.05 4.41
N SER A 59 -5.87 10.83 5.71
CA SER A 59 -6.70 11.45 6.74
C SER A 59 -6.12 12.82 7.07
N HIS A 60 -6.93 13.87 6.94
CA HIS A 60 -6.47 15.25 7.08
C HIS A 60 -6.13 15.64 8.52
N ASP A 61 -6.71 14.93 9.50
CA ASP A 61 -6.44 15.16 10.92
C ASP A 61 -5.19 14.38 11.35
N ILE A 62 -4.32 15.09 12.07
CA ILE A 62 -3.05 14.57 12.58
C ILE A 62 -3.10 14.61 14.11
N ASP A 63 -2.62 13.55 14.73
CA ASP A 63 -2.58 13.42 16.18
C ASP A 63 -1.28 13.96 16.81
N THR A 64 -1.13 13.77 18.13
CA THR A 64 0.05 14.22 18.88
C THR A 64 1.34 13.45 18.57
N PHE A 65 1.27 12.35 17.82
CA PHE A 65 2.41 11.54 17.38
C PHE A 65 2.78 11.79 15.91
N ASP A 66 2.21 12.84 15.32
CA ASP A 66 2.27 13.18 13.89
C ASP A 66 1.83 12.01 12.99
N LEU A 67 0.80 11.26 13.41
CA LEU A 67 0.14 10.27 12.58
C LEU A 67 -1.21 10.81 12.11
N GLU A 68 -1.53 10.56 10.85
CA GLU A 68 -2.89 10.73 10.37
C GLU A 68 -3.83 9.78 11.12
N TYR A 69 -5.08 10.16 11.37
CA TYR A 69 -6.00 9.33 12.15
C TYR A 69 -6.16 7.91 11.60
N LEU A 70 -6.28 7.74 10.27
CA LEU A 70 -6.34 6.42 9.65
C LEU A 70 -5.03 5.61 9.82
N GLN A 71 -3.87 6.28 9.87
CA GLN A 71 -2.59 5.62 10.15
C GLN A 71 -2.53 5.15 11.61
N HIS A 72 -3.04 5.95 12.55
CA HIS A 72 -3.12 5.57 13.95
C HIS A 72 -4.11 4.42 14.16
N ASP A 73 -5.32 4.50 13.60
CA ASP A 73 -6.30 3.42 13.66
C ASP A 73 -5.70 2.09 13.17
N LEU A 74 -4.96 2.15 12.05
CA LEU A 74 -4.25 1.00 11.51
C LEU A 74 -3.18 0.48 12.47
N LEU A 75 -2.38 1.37 13.05
CA LEU A 75 -1.36 1.04 14.03
C LEU A 75 -1.97 0.38 15.29
N ASP A 76 -3.11 0.87 15.77
CA ASP A 76 -3.82 0.32 16.92
C ASP A 76 -4.36 -1.09 16.65
N ILE A 77 -4.90 -1.32 15.45
CA ILE A 77 -5.31 -2.67 15.02
C ILE A 77 -4.09 -3.59 14.98
N MET A 78 -2.99 -3.14 14.39
CA MET A 78 -1.75 -3.93 14.31
C MET A 78 -1.15 -4.20 15.68
N ARG A 79 -1.14 -3.25 16.62
CA ARG A 79 -0.66 -3.45 18.00
C ARG A 79 -1.49 -4.45 18.79
N LYS A 80 -2.80 -4.51 18.54
CA LYS A 80 -3.67 -5.52 19.16
C LYS A 80 -3.37 -6.93 18.64
N MET A 81 -3.08 -7.08 17.35
CA MET A 81 -2.79 -8.38 16.73
C MET A 81 -1.34 -8.83 16.92
N ILE A 82 -0.41 -7.89 16.83
CA ILE A 82 1.04 -8.06 16.87
C ILE A 82 1.58 -6.91 17.75
N PRO A 83 1.68 -7.11 19.08
CA PRO A 83 2.15 -6.08 20.00
C PRO A 83 3.55 -5.56 19.68
N ASP A 84 3.87 -4.32 20.07
CA ASP A 84 5.25 -3.83 20.00
C ASP A 84 6.17 -4.77 20.79
N PHE A 85 7.40 -5.01 20.32
CA PHE A 85 8.38 -5.77 21.07
C PHE A 85 8.80 -4.96 22.30
N ALA A 86 8.39 -5.38 23.49
CA ALA A 86 8.60 -4.68 24.75
C ALA A 86 9.61 -5.38 25.66
N GLU A 87 9.70 -6.72 25.62
CA GLU A 87 10.59 -7.49 26.50
C GLU A 87 11.20 -8.73 25.83
N GLU A 88 12.38 -9.13 26.31
CA GLU A 88 13.04 -10.35 25.85
C GLU A 88 12.13 -11.57 26.02
N HIS A 89 12.20 -12.51 25.08
CA HIS A 89 11.36 -13.71 25.00
C HIS A 89 9.86 -13.49 24.71
N GLN A 90 9.38 -12.25 24.55
CA GLN A 90 8.03 -11.97 24.02
C GLN A 90 7.82 -12.60 22.65
N TYR A 91 8.86 -12.55 21.80
CA TYR A 91 8.92 -13.23 20.51
C TYR A 91 10.07 -14.23 20.47
N ARG A 92 9.98 -15.23 19.58
CA ARG A 92 11.07 -16.20 19.35
C ARG A 92 12.26 -15.60 18.59
N HIS A 93 12.01 -14.58 17.78
CA HIS A 93 13.02 -13.76 17.13
C HIS A 93 13.13 -12.44 17.92
N PRO A 94 14.31 -11.83 18.08
CA PRO A 94 15.62 -12.38 17.74
C PRO A 94 16.07 -13.43 18.76
N GLY A 95 16.87 -14.40 18.29
CA GLY A 95 17.56 -15.38 19.16
C GLY A 95 19.06 -15.07 19.27
N PRO A 96 19.81 -15.78 20.13
CA PRO A 96 21.23 -15.51 20.39
C PRO A 96 22.13 -15.52 19.13
N ILE A 97 21.82 -16.40 18.17
CA ILE A 97 22.54 -16.47 16.88
C ILE A 97 22.28 -15.21 16.05
N HIS A 98 21.05 -14.69 16.06
CA HIS A 98 20.72 -13.48 15.32
C HIS A 98 21.36 -12.24 15.95
N ALA A 99 21.35 -12.16 17.27
CA ALA A 99 22.08 -11.11 18.01
C ALA A 99 23.59 -11.14 17.69
N GLN A 100 24.19 -12.34 17.62
CA GLN A 100 25.58 -12.50 17.17
C GLN A 100 25.80 -12.00 15.74
N TYR A 101 24.87 -12.28 14.82
CA TYR A 101 24.93 -11.76 13.46
C TYR A 101 24.84 -10.23 13.42
N GLY A 102 23.95 -9.62 14.22
CA GLY A 102 23.85 -8.17 14.38
C GLY A 102 25.19 -7.54 14.76
N ARG A 103 25.86 -8.09 15.78
CA ARG A 103 27.22 -7.66 16.16
C ARG A 103 28.25 -7.84 15.04
N TYR A 104 28.17 -8.94 14.29
CA TYR A 104 29.06 -9.21 13.16
C TYR A 104 28.93 -8.16 12.03
N VAL A 105 27.72 -7.67 11.77
CA VAL A 105 27.47 -6.61 10.77
C VAL A 105 27.52 -5.19 11.36
N ASN A 106 28.06 -5.02 12.57
CA ASN A 106 28.18 -3.75 13.29
C ASN A 106 26.86 -3.02 13.56
N GLU A 107 25.79 -3.76 13.86
CA GLU A 107 24.58 -3.15 14.41
C GLU A 107 24.89 -2.49 15.78
N PRO A 108 24.23 -1.37 16.14
CA PRO A 108 24.55 -0.58 17.34
C PRO A 108 24.44 -1.35 18.67
N GLY A 109 23.63 -2.40 18.70
CA GLY A 109 23.49 -3.31 19.83
C GLY A 109 22.38 -4.32 19.58
N ASP A 110 22.33 -5.38 20.39
CA ASP A 110 21.35 -6.47 20.23
C ASP A 110 19.90 -5.97 20.26
N TYR A 111 19.65 -4.85 20.95
CA TYR A 111 18.35 -4.20 20.99
C TYR A 111 17.85 -3.80 19.60
N SER A 112 18.72 -3.48 18.62
CA SER A 112 18.29 -3.06 17.28
C SER A 112 17.61 -4.18 16.48
N SER A 113 17.75 -5.44 16.93
CA SER A 113 17.04 -6.60 16.40
C SER A 113 15.71 -6.88 17.10
N MET A 114 15.31 -6.09 18.11
CA MET A 114 14.03 -6.24 18.81
C MET A 114 12.86 -5.66 17.99
N ASN A 115 12.79 -5.96 16.70
CA ASN A 115 11.83 -5.39 15.73
C ASN A 115 10.95 -6.49 15.08
N THR A 116 10.76 -7.60 15.79
CA THR A 116 10.01 -8.77 15.31
C THR A 116 8.57 -8.43 14.94
N ASP A 117 7.94 -7.56 15.71
CA ASP A 117 6.61 -7.03 15.41
C ASP A 117 6.60 -6.33 14.05
N GLY A 118 7.64 -5.56 13.71
CA GLY A 118 7.77 -4.91 12.42
C GLY A 118 7.87 -5.89 11.26
N HIS A 119 8.61 -7.00 11.45
CA HIS A 119 8.65 -8.11 10.49
C HIS A 119 7.28 -8.78 10.31
N LEU A 120 6.54 -8.98 11.39
CA LEU A 120 5.24 -9.66 11.34
C LEU A 120 4.16 -8.76 10.73
N ARG A 121 4.15 -7.47 11.07
CA ARG A 121 3.22 -6.46 10.53
C ARG A 121 3.41 -6.27 9.03
N SER A 122 4.67 -6.25 8.57
CA SER A 122 4.96 -6.00 7.15
C SER A 122 4.35 -7.05 6.20
N VAL A 123 4.19 -8.29 6.67
CA VAL A 123 3.62 -9.40 5.89
C VAL A 123 2.13 -9.22 5.62
N PHE A 124 1.39 -8.50 6.47
CA PHE A 124 -0.05 -8.29 6.28
C PHE A 124 -0.37 -7.37 5.10
N PHE A 125 0.46 -6.34 4.89
CA PHE A 125 0.29 -5.38 3.79
C PHE A 125 1.13 -5.75 2.57
N GLY A 126 2.12 -6.63 2.75
CA GLY A 126 3.11 -6.90 1.73
C GLY A 126 4.15 -5.80 1.61
N ARG A 127 5.11 -6.03 0.72
CA ARG A 127 6.29 -5.17 0.54
C ARG A 127 6.27 -4.40 -0.76
N SER A 128 5.20 -4.51 -1.53
CA SER A 128 5.13 -3.94 -2.86
C SER A 128 3.71 -3.69 -3.31
N GLU A 129 3.54 -2.64 -4.10
CA GLU A 129 2.33 -2.38 -4.86
C GLU A 129 2.65 -2.32 -6.36
N THR A 130 1.73 -2.82 -7.18
CA THR A 130 1.81 -2.68 -8.64
C THR A 130 0.57 -1.93 -9.11
N LEU A 131 0.79 -0.77 -9.72
CA LEU A 131 -0.27 0.11 -10.20
C LEU A 131 -0.20 0.23 -11.72
N THR A 132 -1.32 0.58 -12.34
CA THR A 132 -1.37 0.77 -13.81
C THR A 132 -1.11 2.21 -14.19
N ILE A 133 -0.55 2.41 -15.38
CA ILE A 133 -0.35 3.71 -16.00
C ILE A 133 -1.22 3.75 -17.26
N LYS A 134 -2.03 4.79 -17.37
CA LYS A 134 -2.95 5.04 -18.48
C LYS A 134 -2.78 6.48 -18.97
N ASP A 135 -2.55 6.64 -20.26
CA ASP A 135 -2.41 7.96 -20.90
C ASP A 135 -1.32 8.84 -20.26
N GLY A 136 -0.23 8.20 -19.82
CA GLY A 136 0.89 8.87 -19.14
C GLY A 136 0.62 9.26 -17.69
N LYS A 137 -0.51 8.83 -17.14
CA LYS A 137 -0.90 9.11 -15.76
C LYS A 137 -0.99 7.83 -14.96
N LEU A 138 -0.63 7.92 -13.69
CA LEU A 138 -0.86 6.85 -12.76
C LEU A 138 -2.38 6.67 -12.53
N ASP A 139 -2.87 5.46 -12.71
CA ASP A 139 -4.29 5.11 -12.56
C ASP A 139 -4.61 4.88 -11.08
N LEU A 140 -4.86 5.97 -10.37
CA LEU A 140 -5.25 5.99 -8.97
C LEU A 140 -6.67 6.54 -8.79
N GLY A 141 -7.35 6.05 -7.75
CA GLY A 141 -8.58 6.67 -7.27
C GLY A 141 -8.34 8.10 -6.78
N LEU A 142 -9.40 8.92 -6.76
CA LEU A 142 -9.32 10.34 -6.39
C LEU A 142 -8.66 10.58 -5.03
N PHE A 143 -8.97 9.72 -4.06
CA PHE A 143 -8.48 9.81 -2.69
C PHE A 143 -7.24 8.96 -2.42
N ALA A 144 -6.68 8.29 -3.43
CA ALA A 144 -5.59 7.35 -3.21
C ALA A 144 -4.23 8.05 -3.06
N HIS A 145 -3.59 7.79 -1.93
CA HIS A 145 -2.21 8.07 -1.60
C HIS A 145 -1.38 6.78 -1.56
N ILE A 146 -0.06 6.91 -1.63
CA ILE A 146 0.86 5.79 -1.66
C ILE A 146 1.78 5.93 -0.45
N TYR A 147 1.62 5.04 0.50
CA TYR A 147 2.42 5.04 1.72
C TYR A 147 3.52 3.98 1.67
N PHE A 148 4.73 4.39 1.99
CA PHE A 148 5.78 3.48 2.46
C PHE A 148 5.76 3.48 3.98
N ILE A 149 5.59 2.32 4.59
CA ILE A 149 5.46 2.18 6.05
C ILE A 149 6.70 1.49 6.57
N ASP A 150 7.43 2.11 7.49
CA ASP A 150 8.45 1.44 8.29
C ASP A 150 7.84 1.02 9.63
N TRP A 151 7.64 -0.29 9.80
CA TRP A 151 7.11 -0.84 11.06
C TRP A 151 8.18 -1.03 12.13
N ASP A 152 9.47 -0.90 11.78
CA ASP A 152 10.55 -0.94 12.76
C ASP A 152 10.56 0.36 13.57
N HIS A 153 9.99 0.28 14.76
CA HIS A 153 9.91 1.39 15.68
C HIS A 153 11.08 1.42 16.66
N VAL A 154 12.05 0.50 16.59
CA VAL A 154 13.10 0.40 17.61
C VAL A 154 14.12 1.52 17.44
N ILE A 155 14.61 1.69 16.22
CA ILE A 155 15.57 2.75 15.88
C ILE A 155 15.18 3.41 14.55
N ALA A 156 15.58 4.67 14.41
CA ALA A 156 15.52 5.37 13.15
C ALA A 156 16.44 4.67 12.12
N ARG A 157 15.91 4.34 10.94
CA ARG A 157 16.68 3.69 9.88
C ARG A 157 16.52 4.43 8.56
N ARG A 158 17.59 4.43 7.78
CA ARG A 158 17.53 4.81 6.36
C ARG A 158 16.88 3.68 5.58
N ARG A 159 15.84 4.02 4.81
CA ARG A 159 15.04 3.07 4.02
C ARG A 159 15.10 3.42 2.54
N GLN A 160 14.90 2.40 1.74
CA GLN A 160 15.00 2.49 0.28
C GLN A 160 13.75 1.87 -0.33
N VAL A 161 13.16 2.59 -1.27
CA VAL A 161 12.05 2.13 -2.12
C VAL A 161 12.57 2.02 -3.55
N ASN A 162 12.46 0.83 -4.12
CA ASN A 162 12.77 0.59 -5.53
C ASN A 162 11.51 0.79 -6.37
N VAL A 163 11.63 1.61 -7.40
CA VAL A 163 10.54 1.92 -8.32
C VAL A 163 10.93 1.50 -9.73
N THR A 164 10.12 0.67 -10.35
CA THR A 164 10.31 0.23 -11.73
C THR A 164 9.05 0.49 -12.54
N VAL A 165 9.17 1.33 -13.55
CA VAL A 165 8.11 1.62 -14.52
C VAL A 165 8.40 0.85 -15.80
N MET A 166 7.41 0.13 -16.32
CA MET A 166 7.52 -0.63 -17.57
C MET A 166 6.27 -0.43 -18.42
N GLY A 167 6.45 -0.17 -19.72
CA GLY A 167 5.31 -0.01 -20.62
C GLY A 167 5.67 0.60 -21.96
N THR A 168 4.65 1.04 -22.68
CA THR A 168 4.78 1.63 -24.01
C THR A 168 4.64 3.14 -23.98
N THR A 169 5.30 3.83 -24.91
CA THR A 169 5.32 5.31 -24.98
C THR A 169 4.20 5.89 -25.86
N GLU A 170 3.51 5.03 -26.62
CA GLU A 170 2.40 5.38 -27.49
C GLU A 170 1.03 5.03 -26.89
N ASP A 171 -0.02 5.53 -27.53
CA ASP A 171 -1.39 5.27 -27.12
C ASP A 171 -1.79 3.81 -27.39
N VAL A 172 -2.69 3.27 -26.56
CA VAL A 172 -3.27 1.93 -26.74
C VAL A 172 -4.73 2.14 -27.13
N GLU A 173 -5.01 1.99 -28.42
CA GLU A 173 -6.26 2.35 -29.14
C GLU A 173 -7.58 2.30 -28.31
N ASP A 174 -8.52 1.41 -28.62
CA ASP A 174 -9.73 1.26 -27.80
C ASP A 174 -9.41 0.39 -26.57
N ARG A 175 -9.69 0.93 -25.38
CA ARG A 175 -9.52 0.23 -24.11
C ARG A 175 -10.77 -0.56 -23.69
N LYS A 176 -11.89 -0.36 -24.37
CA LYS A 176 -13.14 -1.04 -24.05
C LYS A 176 -13.06 -2.51 -24.46
N TRP A 177 -13.00 -3.37 -23.46
CA TRP A 177 -13.27 -4.78 -23.69
C TRP A 177 -14.72 -4.97 -24.15
N ASN A 178 -14.94 -5.79 -25.18
CA ASN A 178 -16.26 -6.06 -25.77
C ASN A 178 -17.08 -4.79 -26.11
N GLY A 179 -16.45 -3.73 -26.62
CA GLY A 179 -17.16 -2.48 -26.98
C GLY A 179 -17.77 -1.74 -25.78
N GLY A 180 -17.41 -2.13 -24.55
CA GLY A 180 -17.96 -1.58 -23.32
C GLY A 180 -19.24 -2.27 -22.86
N GLU A 181 -19.57 -3.43 -23.42
CA GLU A 181 -20.63 -4.29 -22.88
C GLU A 181 -20.32 -4.66 -21.43
N VAL A 182 -21.32 -4.46 -20.57
CA VAL A 182 -21.21 -4.75 -19.14
C VAL A 182 -21.75 -6.15 -18.87
N ILE A 183 -21.00 -6.94 -18.09
CA ILE A 183 -21.50 -8.20 -17.55
C ILE A 183 -22.58 -7.86 -16.50
N ASN A 184 -23.85 -7.96 -16.90
CA ASN A 184 -24.98 -7.72 -16.00
C ASN A 184 -25.37 -9.01 -15.26
N THR A 185 -24.94 -9.13 -14.01
CA THR A 185 -25.24 -10.25 -13.12
C THR A 185 -26.52 -10.05 -12.30
N ARG A 186 -27.26 -8.94 -12.50
CA ARG A 186 -28.51 -8.70 -11.77
C ARG A 186 -29.51 -9.80 -12.10
N ARG A 187 -30.27 -10.23 -11.09
CA ARG A 187 -31.42 -11.11 -11.30
C ARG A 187 -32.34 -10.47 -12.32
N LYS A 188 -32.58 -11.19 -13.42
CA LYS A 188 -33.60 -10.83 -14.39
C LYS A 188 -34.90 -11.40 -13.88
N TYR A 189 -35.78 -10.54 -13.34
CA TYR A 189 -37.13 -10.95 -12.98
C TYR A 189 -37.88 -11.41 -14.23
N THR A 190 -38.66 -12.48 -14.11
CA THR A 190 -39.53 -12.94 -15.19
C THR A 190 -40.64 -11.91 -15.44
N ASP A 191 -41.32 -12.01 -16.57
CA ASP A 191 -42.42 -11.11 -16.88
C ASP A 191 -43.59 -11.29 -15.89
N GLU A 192 -43.80 -12.51 -15.35
CA GLU A 192 -44.77 -12.75 -14.27
C GLU A 192 -44.38 -12.07 -12.96
N GLU A 193 -43.09 -12.10 -12.60
CA GLU A 193 -42.59 -11.42 -11.39
C GLU A 193 -42.65 -9.89 -11.50
N LYS A 194 -42.65 -9.37 -12.73
CA LYS A 194 -42.87 -7.95 -13.03
C LYS A 194 -44.32 -7.61 -13.31
N ALA A 195 -45.22 -8.58 -13.30
CA ALA A 195 -46.62 -8.35 -13.63
C ALA A 195 -47.24 -7.38 -12.63
N TYR A 196 -48.14 -6.54 -13.14
CA TYR A 196 -48.93 -5.64 -12.32
C TYR A 196 -49.76 -6.44 -11.32
N ASP A 197 -49.70 -6.04 -10.05
CA ASP A 197 -50.52 -6.58 -8.98
C ASP A 197 -51.50 -5.49 -8.53
N ILE A 198 -52.78 -5.87 -8.45
CA ILE A 198 -53.88 -4.99 -8.02
C ILE A 198 -53.63 -4.34 -6.64
N HIS A 199 -52.81 -4.97 -5.79
CA HIS A 199 -52.46 -4.44 -4.48
C HIS A 199 -51.54 -3.20 -4.55
N TYR A 200 -50.86 -2.95 -5.67
CA TYR A 200 -50.04 -1.74 -5.85
C TYR A 200 -50.89 -0.46 -5.84
N ASP A 201 -52.08 -0.50 -6.44
CA ASP A 201 -53.00 0.63 -6.46
C ASP A 201 -53.67 0.84 -5.10
N LEU A 202 -53.98 -0.26 -4.40
CA LEU A 202 -54.52 -0.21 -3.03
C LEU A 202 -53.56 0.46 -2.04
N GLN A 203 -52.25 0.42 -2.30
CA GLN A 203 -51.22 1.07 -1.49
C GLN A 203 -51.20 2.60 -1.68
N GLN A 204 -51.65 3.11 -2.84
CA GLN A 204 -51.72 4.55 -3.13
C GLN A 204 -53.04 5.21 -2.69
N MET A 205 -54.04 4.41 -2.29
CA MET A 205 -55.34 4.90 -1.81
C MET A 205 -55.42 5.05 -0.26
N ARG A 206 -54.28 5.01 0.44
CA ARG A 206 -54.18 5.31 1.88
C ARG A 206 -53.75 6.75 2.12
#